data_AF-A0A967T752-F1
#
_entry.id   AF-A0A967T752-F1
#
_cell.length_a   1.000
_cell.length_b   1.000
_cell.length_c   1.000
_cell.angle_alpha   90.00
_cell.angle_beta   90.00
_cell.angle_gamma   90.00
#
_symmetry.space_group_name_H-M   'P 1'
#
loop_
_entity.id
_entity.type
_entity.pdbx_description
1 polymer ?
#
loop_
_entity_poly.entity_id
_entity_poly.type
_entity_poly.pdbx_seq_one_letter_code
_entity_poly.pdbx_strand_id
1 'polypeptide(L)'
;MRLEPSPENLRGLIHREWGDHSDALAILLETTNPSHGRFRGRTDEALILTGQDKAYMKSAGLDRLYVPYDESGKPMANRVARHVAAVALLAENLEFTREGK
;
A
#
# COMPACT_ATOMS: atom_id res chain seq x y z
N MET A 1 -23.78 7.97 -12.67
CA MET A 1 -22.95 6.97 -11.98
C MET A 1 -23.89 6.15 -11.12
N ARG A 2 -24.06 4.85 -11.41
CA ARG A 2 -24.89 3.95 -10.60
C ARG A 2 -23.96 3.25 -9.62
N LEU A 3 -24.13 3.53 -8.34
CA LEU A 3 -23.38 2.88 -7.27
C LEU A 3 -24.09 1.57 -6.95
N GLU A 4 -23.40 0.44 -7.15
CA GLU A 4 -23.91 -0.86 -6.71
C GLU A 4 -23.63 -0.99 -5.20
N PRO A 5 -24.65 -1.20 -4.35
CA PRO A 5 -24.44 -1.34 -2.92
C PRO A 5 -23.68 -2.63 -2.62
N SER A 6 -22.75 -2.56 -1.68
CA SER A 6 -22.11 -3.75 -1.13
C SER A 6 -23.18 -4.66 -0.48
N PRO A 7 -23.12 -5.99 -0.66
CA PRO A 7 -23.97 -6.92 0.07
C PRO A 7 -23.85 -6.72 1.59
N GLU A 8 -24.92 -6.95 2.36
CA GLU A 8 -24.92 -6.81 3.82
C GLU A 8 -23.82 -7.64 4.51
N ASN A 9 -23.47 -8.78 3.93
CA ASN A 9 -22.45 -9.69 4.44
C ASN A 9 -21.03 -9.40 3.93
N LEU A 10 -20.82 -8.36 3.12
CA LEU A 10 -19.48 -7.98 2.65
C LEU A 10 -18.87 -6.96 3.63
N ARG A 11 -17.94 -7.39 4.49
CA ARG A 11 -17.40 -6.55 5.58
C ARG A 11 -16.04 -5.93 5.24
N GLY A 12 -15.54 -6.16 4.04
CA GLY A 12 -14.38 -5.45 3.47
C GLY A 12 -13.54 -6.33 2.55
N LEU A 13 -12.44 -5.77 2.05
CA LEU A 13 -11.47 -6.51 1.24
C LEU A 13 -10.52 -7.29 2.17
N ILE A 14 -10.72 -8.60 2.24
CA ILE A 14 -9.86 -9.66 2.84
C ILE A 14 -9.36 -9.37 4.27
N HIS A 15 -8.40 -8.46 4.46
CA HIS A 15 -7.70 -8.27 5.73
C HIS A 15 -8.60 -7.80 6.88
N ARG A 16 -9.59 -6.92 6.62
CA ARG A 16 -10.56 -6.52 7.66
C ARG A 16 -11.56 -7.62 7.96
N GLU A 17 -12.08 -8.29 6.94
CA GLU A 17 -13.01 -9.41 7.11
C GLU A 17 -12.39 -10.50 7.99
N TRP A 18 -11.16 -10.93 7.66
CA TRP A 18 -10.48 -11.98 8.41
C TRP A 18 -9.98 -11.49 9.78
N GLY A 19 -9.46 -10.26 9.85
CA GLY A 19 -8.95 -9.71 11.11
C GLY A 19 -10.05 -9.44 12.14
N ASP A 20 -11.24 -9.01 11.71
CA ASP A 20 -12.34 -8.65 12.61
C ASP A 20 -13.24 -9.85 12.97
N HIS A 21 -13.17 -10.96 12.19
CA HIS A 21 -14.11 -12.09 12.31
C HIS A 21 -13.48 -13.49 12.34
N SER A 22 -12.17 -13.59 12.52
CA SER A 22 -11.50 -14.87 12.78
C SER A 22 -10.32 -14.68 13.73
N ASP A 23 -9.74 -15.78 14.21
CA ASP A 23 -8.50 -15.74 15.02
C ASP A 23 -7.23 -15.57 14.15
N ALA A 24 -7.38 -15.25 12.86
CA ALA A 24 -6.25 -15.05 11.96
C ALA A 24 -5.53 -13.73 12.28
N LEU A 25 -4.20 -13.78 12.35
CA LEU A 25 -3.37 -12.57 12.39
C LEU A 25 -3.37 -11.93 10.99
N ALA A 26 -4.26 -10.98 10.77
CA ALA A 26 -4.34 -10.24 9.51
C ALA A 26 -3.39 -9.04 9.51
N ILE A 27 -2.40 -9.04 8.60
CA ILE A 27 -1.44 -7.94 8.43
C ILE A 27 -1.60 -7.35 7.04
N LEU A 28 -1.78 -6.03 6.98
CA LEU A 28 -1.82 -5.26 5.75
C LEU A 28 -0.46 -4.60 5.50
N LEU A 29 0.15 -4.92 4.36
CA LEU A 29 1.36 -4.27 3.89
C LEU A 29 1.01 -3.36 2.71
N GLU A 30 1.23 -2.05 2.87
CA GLU A 30 0.97 -1.07 1.83
C GLU A 30 2.22 -0.22 1.56
N THR A 31 2.39 0.16 0.29
CA THR A 31 3.36 1.18 -0.11
C THR A 31 2.70 2.18 -1.05
N THR A 32 3.15 3.42 -1.00
CA THR A 32 2.73 4.44 -1.96
C THR A 32 3.07 4.00 -3.37
N ASN A 33 2.07 3.93 -4.24
CA ASN A 33 2.27 3.72 -5.67
C ASN A 33 1.73 4.91 -6.49
N PRO A 34 2.60 5.75 -7.06
CA PRO A 34 2.20 6.86 -7.92
C PRO A 34 1.37 6.43 -9.13
N SER A 35 1.60 5.22 -9.69
CA SER A 35 0.84 4.74 -10.85
C SER A 35 -0.62 4.40 -10.55
N HIS A 36 -1.02 4.31 -9.26
CA HIS A 36 -2.39 3.98 -8.86
C HIS A 36 -3.16 5.15 -8.25
N GLY A 37 -2.50 6.24 -7.87
CA GLY A 37 -3.20 7.34 -7.22
C GLY A 37 -3.86 8.32 -8.19
N ARG A 38 -4.73 9.15 -7.62
CA ARG A 38 -5.65 10.06 -8.32
C ARG A 38 -4.94 11.21 -9.05
N PHE A 39 -3.79 11.64 -8.55
CA PHE A 39 -3.09 12.83 -9.07
C PHE A 39 -2.09 12.51 -10.17
N ARG A 40 -1.90 11.24 -10.54
CA ARG A 40 -0.89 10.85 -11.53
C ARG A 40 -1.15 11.45 -12.90
N GLY A 41 -0.08 11.73 -13.62
CA GLY A 41 -0.12 12.04 -15.03
C GLY A 41 -0.35 10.80 -15.89
N ARG A 42 0.35 10.71 -17.02
CA ARG A 42 0.27 9.55 -17.92
C ARG A 42 0.76 8.30 -17.18
N THR A 43 0.03 7.21 -17.31
CA THR A 43 0.46 5.90 -16.79
C THR A 43 1.31 5.22 -17.85
N ASP A 44 2.61 5.22 -17.65
CA ASP A 44 3.60 4.57 -18.50
C ASP A 44 4.63 3.77 -17.67
N GLU A 45 5.52 3.09 -18.37
CA GLU A 45 6.56 2.27 -17.75
C GLU A 45 7.46 3.10 -16.82
N ALA A 46 7.85 4.31 -17.25
CA ALA A 46 8.69 5.19 -16.46
C ALA A 46 8.04 5.54 -15.11
N LEU A 47 6.76 5.94 -15.10
CA LEU A 47 6.01 6.19 -13.87
C LEU A 47 5.96 4.96 -12.96
N ILE A 48 5.79 3.76 -13.53
CA ILE A 48 5.75 2.52 -12.73
C ILE A 48 7.12 2.25 -12.09
N LEU A 49 8.20 2.35 -12.87
CA LEU A 49 9.56 2.01 -12.42
C LEU A 49 10.12 3.04 -11.44
N THR A 50 10.06 4.33 -11.78
CA THR A 50 10.68 5.41 -11.00
C THR A 50 9.72 6.02 -9.98
N GLY A 51 8.42 5.99 -10.27
CA GLY A 51 7.43 6.68 -9.46
C GLY A 51 7.63 8.19 -9.45
N GLN A 52 8.25 8.77 -10.49
CA GLN A 52 8.41 10.21 -10.65
C GLN A 52 7.29 10.79 -11.51
N ASP A 53 6.73 11.92 -11.08
CA ASP A 53 5.57 12.53 -11.70
C ASP A 53 5.43 14.01 -11.27
N LYS A 54 5.21 14.89 -12.25
CA LYS A 54 5.13 16.34 -12.03
C LYS A 54 3.89 16.76 -11.27
N ALA A 55 2.77 16.06 -11.45
CA ALA A 55 1.52 16.37 -10.75
C ALA A 55 1.61 15.97 -9.27
N TYR A 56 2.33 14.89 -8.94
CA TYR A 56 2.66 14.57 -7.56
C TYR A 56 3.63 15.59 -6.93
N MET A 57 4.67 16.04 -7.63
CA MET A 57 5.53 17.12 -7.13
C MET A 57 4.74 18.39 -6.80
N LYS A 58 3.83 18.78 -7.69
CA LYS A 58 2.95 19.93 -7.47
C LYS A 58 2.02 19.70 -6.27
N SER A 59 1.46 18.50 -6.15
CA SER A 59 0.55 18.15 -5.03
C SER A 59 1.28 18.13 -3.69
N ALA A 60 2.55 17.72 -3.67
CA ALA A 60 3.42 17.77 -2.49
C ALA A 60 3.64 19.21 -2.03
N GLY A 61 3.96 20.12 -2.94
CA GLY A 61 4.13 21.55 -2.64
C GLY A 61 2.85 22.26 -2.17
N LEU A 62 1.68 21.61 -2.33
CA LEU A 62 0.38 22.11 -1.86
C LEU A 62 -0.12 21.38 -0.59
N ASP A 63 0.71 20.51 0.00
CA ASP A 63 0.38 19.70 1.19
C ASP A 63 -0.90 18.86 0.99
N ARG A 64 -1.04 18.26 -0.20
CA ARG A 64 -2.19 17.41 -0.56
C ARG A 64 -1.90 15.91 -0.55
N LEU A 65 -0.70 15.53 -0.10
CA LEU A 65 -0.26 14.14 -0.08
C LEU A 65 -0.15 13.63 1.35
N TYR A 66 -0.59 12.39 1.58
CA TYR A 66 -0.44 11.72 2.89
C TYR A 66 0.98 11.23 3.17
N VAL A 67 1.83 11.18 2.14
CA VAL A 67 3.22 10.76 2.25
C VAL A 67 4.15 11.83 1.68
N PRO A 68 5.36 12.01 2.24
CA PRO A 68 6.36 12.88 1.65
C PRO A 68 6.70 12.45 0.23
N TYR A 69 6.77 13.40 -0.69
CA TYR A 69 7.09 13.16 -2.08
C TYR A 69 8.04 14.25 -2.59
N ASP A 70 9.11 13.83 -3.26
CA ASP A 70 10.19 14.68 -3.74
C ASP A 70 10.66 14.19 -5.12
N GLU A 71 11.73 14.78 -5.63
CA GLU A 71 12.29 14.50 -6.95
C GLU A 71 12.77 13.05 -7.11
N SER A 72 13.06 12.34 -6.00
CA SER A 72 13.41 10.91 -6.05
C SER A 72 12.20 10.02 -6.40
N GLY A 73 10.98 10.57 -6.33
CA GLY A 73 9.74 9.85 -6.60
C GLY A 73 9.47 8.75 -5.57
N LYS A 74 8.81 7.69 -6.02
CA LYS A 74 8.54 6.47 -5.23
C LYS A 74 8.83 5.22 -6.07
N PRO A 75 10.12 4.87 -6.24
CA PRO A 75 10.54 3.86 -7.19
C PRO A 75 10.05 2.47 -6.81
N MET A 76 9.75 1.66 -7.83
CA MET A 76 9.30 0.27 -7.67
C MET A 76 10.29 -0.56 -6.86
N ALA A 77 11.59 -0.38 -7.06
CA ALA A 77 12.63 -1.09 -6.32
C ALA A 77 12.46 -0.92 -4.80
N ASN A 78 12.24 0.31 -4.32
CA ASN A 78 12.03 0.57 -2.89
C ASN A 78 10.69 0.00 -2.40
N ARG A 79 9.64 0.04 -3.22
CA ARG A 79 8.31 -0.50 -2.88
C ARG A 79 8.35 -2.02 -2.73
N VAL A 80 9.04 -2.71 -3.65
CA VAL A 80 9.25 -4.16 -3.60
C VAL A 80 10.15 -4.52 -2.43
N ALA A 81 11.28 -3.83 -2.25
CA ALA A 81 12.22 -4.10 -1.16
C ALA A 81 11.54 -3.98 0.21
N ARG A 82 10.68 -2.97 0.42
CA ARG A 82 9.90 -2.83 1.66
C ARG A 82 8.99 -4.03 1.92
N HIS A 83 8.29 -4.54 0.91
CA HIS A 83 7.43 -5.71 1.07
C HIS A 83 8.24 -6.97 1.36
N VAL A 84 9.33 -7.19 0.61
CA VAL A 84 10.20 -8.36 0.81
C VAL A 84 10.80 -8.34 2.22
N ALA A 85 11.33 -7.19 2.65
CA ALA A 85 11.88 -7.03 3.99
C ALA A 85 10.83 -7.20 5.09
N ALA A 86 9.62 -6.63 4.91
CA ALA A 86 8.53 -6.80 5.86
C ALA A 86 8.10 -8.26 5.99
N VAL A 87 7.94 -8.98 4.88
CA VAL A 87 7.58 -10.41 4.91
C VAL A 87 8.67 -11.25 5.56
N ALA A 88 9.95 -10.98 5.26
CA ALA A 88 11.08 -11.67 5.89
C ALA A 88 11.08 -11.45 7.41
N LEU A 89 10.96 -10.20 7.86
CA LEU A 89 10.90 -9.86 9.29
C LEU A 89 9.68 -10.49 9.97
N LEU A 90 8.52 -10.54 9.32
CA LEU A 90 7.35 -11.23 9.88
C LEU A 90 7.62 -12.73 10.04
N ALA A 91 8.21 -13.37 9.04
CA ALA A 91 8.55 -14.80 9.09
C ALA A 91 9.58 -15.11 10.19
N GLU A 92 10.60 -14.27 10.33
CA GLU A 92 11.62 -14.38 11.39
C GLU A 92 11.02 -14.18 12.78
N ASN A 93 10.11 -13.20 12.95
CA ASN A 93 9.58 -12.88 14.27
C ASN A 93 8.35 -13.71 14.68
N LEU A 94 7.71 -14.41 13.75
CA LEU A 94 6.53 -15.26 14.02
C LEU A 94 6.82 -16.31 15.11
N GLU A 95 8.07 -16.77 15.24
CA GLU A 95 8.47 -17.72 16.27
C GLU A 95 8.33 -17.19 17.70
N PHE A 96 8.39 -15.87 17.91
CA PHE A 96 8.24 -15.22 19.22
C PHE A 96 6.78 -14.91 19.61
N THR A 97 5.82 -15.19 18.72
CA THR A 97 4.40 -14.85 18.92
C THR A 97 3.51 -16.06 19.22
N ARG A 98 4.07 -17.29 19.25
CA ARG A 98 3.34 -18.51 19.62
C ARG A 98 3.44 -18.75 21.13
N GLU A 99 2.29 -18.80 21.81
CA GLU A 99 2.23 -19.28 23.19
C GLU A 99 2.72 -20.73 23.29
N GLY A 100 3.58 -21.02 24.28
CA GLY A 100 4.12 -22.36 24.55
C GLY A 100 5.58 -22.61 24.14
N LYS A 101 6.33 -21.54 23.80
CA LYS A 101 7.80 -21.52 23.82
C LYS A 101 8.29 -20.29 24.56
#